data_AF-Q3BGL8-F1
#
_entry.id   AF-Q3BGL8-F1
#
_cell.length_a   1.000
_cell.length_b   1.000
_cell.length_c   1.000
_cell.angle_alpha   90.00
_cell.angle_beta   90.00
_cell.angle_gamma   90.00
#
_symmetry.space_group_name_H-M   'P 1'
#
loop_
_entity.id
_entity.type
_entity.pdbx_description
1 polymer ?
#
loop_
_entity_poly.entity_id
_entity_poly.type
_entity_poly.pdbx_seq_one_letter_code
_entity_poly.pdbx_strand_id
1 'polypeptide(L)'
;DIGDIIRGKDLFIGYSQKYKDEKSKLEENLKKIFGKIHGGLTDSGAKNHYNDTSKNYYKLREDWWDLNRHDVWNAITCGAPKEAKYFRKTACGQGNETHGYCRCVNRVDVPTYFDYVPQFLR
;
A
#
# COMPACT_ATOMS: atom_id res chain seq x y z
N ASP A 1 -3.47 5.81 -3.90
CA ASP A 1 -3.24 5.14 -5.20
C ASP A 1 -2.22 4.01 -5.15
N ILE A 2 -0.96 4.23 -4.74
CA ILE A 2 0.05 3.14 -4.68
C ILE A 2 -0.48 1.92 -3.92
N GLY A 3 -1.12 2.11 -2.76
CA GLY A 3 -1.73 1.01 -2.02
C GLY A 3 -2.80 0.24 -2.81
N ASP A 4 -3.60 0.90 -3.63
CA ASP A 4 -4.58 0.22 -4.48
C ASP A 4 -3.94 -0.54 -5.63
N ILE A 5 -2.87 -0.02 -6.22
CA ILE A 5 -2.08 -0.74 -7.22
C ILE A 5 -1.49 -2.00 -6.58
N ILE A 6 -0.86 -1.86 -5.42
CA ILE A 6 -0.26 -2.99 -4.69
C ILE A 6 -1.32 -4.00 -4.27
N ARG A 7 -2.55 -3.59 -3.95
CA ARG A 7 -3.64 -4.49 -3.53
C ARG A 7 -4.51 -5.02 -4.68
N GLY A 8 -4.33 -4.52 -5.90
CA GLY A 8 -5.16 -4.89 -7.05
C GLY A 8 -6.54 -4.23 -7.06
N LYS A 9 -6.70 -3.11 -6.34
CA LYS A 9 -7.93 -2.31 -6.24
C LYS A 9 -7.94 -1.06 -7.13
N ASP A 10 -6.86 -0.81 -7.86
CA ASP A 10 -6.74 0.37 -8.72
C ASP A 10 -7.67 0.30 -9.94
N LEU A 11 -8.55 1.29 -10.06
CA LEU A 11 -9.58 1.47 -11.07
C LEU A 11 -9.06 2.13 -12.36
N PHE A 12 -7.83 2.65 -12.38
CA PHE A 12 -7.32 3.36 -13.56
C PHE A 12 -7.09 2.39 -14.73
N ILE A 13 -7.90 2.46 -15.79
CA ILE A 13 -7.81 1.53 -16.93
C ILE A 13 -6.86 2.01 -18.04
N GLY A 14 -6.23 3.18 -17.93
CA GLY A 14 -5.36 3.73 -18.97
C GLY A 14 -6.10 4.54 -20.05
N TYR A 15 -5.45 5.58 -20.57
CA TYR A 15 -6.00 6.47 -21.62
C TYR A 15 -5.71 5.99 -23.05
N SER A 16 -4.85 4.97 -23.21
CA SER A 16 -4.43 4.43 -24.50
C SER A 16 -4.13 2.94 -24.36
N GLN A 17 -3.99 2.25 -25.50
CA GLN A 17 -3.59 0.84 -25.49
C GLN A 17 -2.24 0.64 -24.81
N LYS A 18 -1.28 1.57 -25.01
CA LYS A 18 0.02 1.55 -24.35
C LYS A 18 -0.10 1.50 -22.83
N TYR A 19 -0.94 2.37 -22.24
CA TYR A 19 -1.15 2.37 -20.78
C TYR A 19 -1.80 1.08 -20.28
N LYS A 20 -2.74 0.50 -21.05
CA LYS A 20 -3.37 -0.79 -20.74
C LYS A 20 -2.33 -1.92 -20.70
N ASP A 21 -1.45 -1.96 -21.70
CA ASP A 21 -0.41 -2.97 -21.80
C ASP A 21 0.62 -2.85 -20.65
N GLU A 22 1.01 -1.62 -20.30
CA GLU A 22 1.89 -1.34 -19.17
C GLU A 22 1.24 -1.75 -17.83
N LYS A 23 -0.03 -1.41 -17.63
CA LYS A 23 -0.78 -1.84 -16.43
C LYS A 23 -0.90 -3.36 -16.35
N SER A 24 -1.19 -4.04 -17.45
CA SER A 24 -1.26 -5.50 -17.49
C SER A 24 0.08 -6.13 -17.11
N LYS A 25 1.19 -5.62 -17.66
CA LYS A 25 2.54 -6.08 -17.29
C LYS A 25 2.85 -5.84 -15.81
N LEU A 26 2.48 -4.69 -15.26
CA LEU A 26 2.65 -4.39 -13.85
C LEU A 26 1.88 -5.38 -12.97
N GLU A 27 0.60 -5.61 -13.26
CA GLU A 27 -0.25 -6.53 -12.50
C GLU A 27 0.23 -7.99 -12.61
N GLU A 28 0.68 -8.43 -13.80
CA GLU A 28 1.31 -9.74 -13.96
C GLU A 28 2.59 -9.89 -13.11
N ASN A 29 3.42 -8.85 -13.05
CA ASN A 29 4.62 -8.85 -12.21
C ASN A 29 4.27 -8.90 -10.73
N LEU A 30 3.25 -8.17 -10.29
CA LEU A 30 2.77 -8.23 -8.90
C LEU A 30 2.27 -9.63 -8.56
N LYS A 31 1.47 -10.28 -9.43
CA LYS A 31 1.04 -11.68 -9.23
C LYS A 31 2.22 -12.64 -9.14
N LYS A 32 3.26 -12.47 -9.97
CA LYS A 32 4.49 -13.29 -9.90
C LYS A 32 5.25 -13.08 -8.59
N ILE A 33 5.38 -11.84 -8.12
CA ILE A 33 6.04 -11.51 -6.85
C ILE A 33 5.26 -12.13 -5.68
N PHE A 34 3.95 -11.89 -5.59
CA PHE A 34 3.13 -12.43 -4.51
C PHE A 34 2.99 -13.94 -4.56
N GLY A 35 3.04 -14.56 -5.74
CA GLY A 35 3.13 -16.02 -5.88
C GLY A 35 4.44 -16.58 -5.31
N LYS A 36 5.57 -15.88 -5.47
CA LYS A 36 6.83 -16.26 -4.82
C LYS A 36 6.78 -16.07 -3.31
N ILE A 37 6.18 -14.97 -2.84
CA ILE A 37 5.99 -14.73 -1.39
C ILE A 37 5.14 -15.83 -0.77
N HIS A 38 3.99 -16.16 -1.38
CA HIS A 38 3.11 -17.25 -0.92
C HIS A 38 3.84 -18.61 -0.92
N GLY A 39 4.56 -18.94 -1.99
CA GLY A 39 5.35 -20.17 -2.08
C GLY A 39 6.43 -20.30 -1.00
N GLY A 40 7.02 -19.16 -0.61
CA GLY A 40 8.04 -19.05 0.44
C GLY A 40 7.51 -19.12 1.88
N LEU A 41 6.18 -19.09 2.10
CA LEU A 41 5.60 -19.26 3.43
C LEU A 41 5.96 -20.65 4.00
N THR A 42 6.56 -20.72 5.18
CA THR A 42 7.00 -21.99 5.78
C THR A 42 5.93 -22.63 6.65
N ASP A 43 5.06 -21.83 7.25
CA ASP A 43 3.94 -22.28 8.06
C ASP A 43 2.76 -22.76 7.19
N SER A 44 2.28 -23.98 7.47
CA SER A 44 1.16 -24.58 6.74
C SER A 44 -0.15 -23.86 7.02
N GLY A 45 -0.33 -23.33 8.23
CA GLY A 45 -1.47 -22.50 8.61
C GLY A 45 -1.55 -21.23 7.76
N ALA A 46 -0.44 -20.50 7.62
CA ALA A 46 -0.32 -19.30 6.80
C ALA A 46 -0.56 -19.61 5.31
N LYS A 47 0.05 -20.67 4.78
CA LYS A 47 -0.18 -21.11 3.39
C LYS A 47 -1.66 -21.36 3.10
N ASN A 48 -2.34 -22.05 4.02
CA ASN A 48 -3.77 -22.33 3.91
C ASN A 48 -4.62 -21.07 4.07
N HIS A 49 -4.26 -20.19 5.00
CA HIS A 49 -4.95 -18.92 5.25
C HIS A 49 -4.96 -17.98 4.05
N TYR A 50 -3.89 -18.01 3.25
CA TYR A 50 -3.70 -17.25 2.02
C TYR A 50 -3.89 -18.07 0.74
N ASN A 51 -4.51 -19.25 0.83
CA ASN A 51 -4.76 -20.06 -0.34
C ASN A 51 -5.71 -19.35 -1.31
N ASP A 52 -5.27 -19.13 -2.55
CA ASP A 52 -6.04 -18.44 -3.59
C ASP A 52 -5.93 -19.18 -4.93
N THR A 53 -7.03 -19.81 -5.34
CA THR A 53 -7.12 -20.55 -6.61
C THR A 53 -7.03 -19.62 -7.83
N SER A 54 -7.41 -18.36 -7.67
CA SER A 54 -7.33 -17.34 -8.73
C SER A 54 -5.93 -16.78 -8.93
N LYS A 55 -4.98 -17.11 -8.02
CA LYS A 55 -3.58 -16.64 -8.02
C LYS A 55 -3.44 -15.12 -8.11
N ASN A 56 -4.42 -14.39 -7.56
CA ASN A 56 -4.38 -12.93 -7.46
C ASN A 56 -3.80 -12.47 -6.12
N TYR A 57 -3.86 -13.35 -5.11
CA TYR A 57 -3.34 -13.20 -3.76
C TYR A 57 -3.89 -11.97 -3.03
N TYR A 58 -5.14 -11.55 -3.33
CA TYR A 58 -5.69 -10.29 -2.80
C TYR A 58 -5.57 -10.18 -1.29
N LYS A 59 -5.95 -11.23 -0.54
CA LYS A 59 -5.84 -11.24 0.92
C LYS A 59 -4.39 -11.06 1.41
N LEU A 60 -3.44 -11.75 0.78
CA LEU A 60 -2.01 -11.60 1.10
C LEU A 60 -1.50 -10.19 0.74
N ARG A 61 -1.99 -9.60 -0.36
CA ARG A 61 -1.63 -8.25 -0.80
C ARG A 61 -2.18 -7.18 0.14
N GLU A 62 -3.39 -7.34 0.66
CA GLU A 62 -3.98 -6.48 1.70
C GLU A 62 -3.14 -6.51 2.97
N ASP A 63 -2.91 -7.71 3.52
CA ASP A 63 -2.16 -7.86 4.78
C ASP A 63 -0.69 -7.39 4.62
N TRP A 64 -0.09 -7.61 3.45
CA TRP A 64 1.23 -7.07 3.15
C TRP A 64 1.22 -5.55 3.14
N TRP A 65 0.22 -4.90 2.53
CA TRP A 65 0.12 -3.45 2.55
C TRP A 65 -0.06 -2.94 3.98
N ASP A 66 -0.96 -3.55 4.76
CA ASP A 66 -1.24 -3.15 6.14
C ASP A 66 0.01 -3.21 7.01
N LEU A 67 0.83 -4.26 6.83
CA LEU A 67 2.09 -4.41 7.55
C LEU A 67 3.17 -3.40 7.11
N ASN A 68 3.28 -3.11 5.81
CA ASN A 68 4.42 -2.36 5.25
C ASN A 68 4.10 -0.89 4.89
N ARG A 69 2.84 -0.43 5.02
CA ARG A 69 2.43 0.94 4.66
C ARG A 69 3.22 2.03 5.37
N HIS A 70 3.71 1.77 6.58
CA HIS A 70 4.51 2.71 7.35
C HIS A 70 5.90 2.94 6.72
N ASP A 71 6.57 1.87 6.28
CA ASP A 71 7.83 1.96 5.54
C ASP A 71 7.65 2.66 4.19
N VAL A 72 6.56 2.35 3.49
CA VAL A 72 6.21 3.03 2.24
C VAL A 72 5.97 4.52 2.47
N TRP A 73 5.23 4.90 3.52
CA TRP A 73 5.02 6.31 3.87
C TRP A 73 6.34 7.01 4.19
N ASN A 74 7.21 6.37 4.96
CA ASN A 74 8.54 6.86 5.25
C ASN A 74 9.32 7.09 3.94
N ALA A 75 9.35 6.14 3.00
CA ALA A 75 10.03 6.33 1.73
C ALA A 75 9.47 7.52 0.91
N ILE A 76 8.14 7.64 0.79
CA ILE A 76 7.46 8.71 0.03
C ILE A 76 7.81 10.10 0.60
N THR A 77 7.91 10.20 1.92
CA THR A 77 8.13 11.47 2.62
C THR A 77 9.61 11.83 2.82
N CYS A 78 10.55 11.01 2.33
CA CYS A 78 11.99 11.28 2.48
C CYS A 78 12.42 12.62 1.88
N GLY A 79 11.77 13.06 0.80
CA GLY A 79 12.04 14.34 0.13
C GLY A 79 11.12 15.48 0.56
N ALA A 80 10.23 15.28 1.53
CA ALA A 80 9.32 16.34 1.96
C ALA A 80 10.09 17.48 2.66
N PRO A 81 9.62 18.74 2.59
CA PRO A 81 10.21 19.82 3.38
C PRO A 81 10.15 19.54 4.89
N LYS A 82 11.14 20.00 5.63
CA LYS A 82 11.21 19.81 7.08
C LYS A 82 10.05 20.48 7.82
N GLU A 83 9.51 21.56 7.26
CA GLU A 83 8.41 22.35 7.82
C GLU A 83 7.05 21.80 7.38
N ALA A 84 7.02 20.87 6.42
CA ALA A 84 5.79 20.30 5.91
C ALA A 84 5.10 19.44 6.98
N LYS A 85 3.81 19.71 7.18
CA LYS A 85 2.94 18.98 8.08
C LYS A 85 1.78 18.39 7.30
N TYR A 86 1.30 17.23 7.72
CA TYR A 86 0.02 16.74 7.28
C TYR A 86 -1.08 17.60 7.89
N PHE A 87 -2.07 18.00 7.09
CA PHE A 87 -3.03 19.06 7.41
C PHE A 87 -3.94 18.75 8.62
N ARG A 88 -4.04 17.47 9.03
CA ARG A 88 -4.86 17.05 10.17
C ARG A 88 -4.08 17.25 11.49
N LYS A 89 -4.62 18.10 12.37
CA LYS A 89 -4.01 18.42 13.67
C LYS A 89 -3.85 17.22 14.61
N THR A 90 -4.70 16.20 14.47
CA THR A 90 -4.71 14.97 15.28
C THR A 90 -4.38 13.74 14.44
N ALA A 91 -3.45 13.89 13.50
CA ALA A 91 -3.12 12.84 12.53
C ALA A 91 -2.32 11.69 13.13
N CYS A 92 -1.55 11.97 14.19
CA CYS A 92 -0.70 11.00 14.86
C CYS A 92 -1.38 10.41 16.10
N GLY A 93 -0.83 9.30 16.61
CA GLY A 93 -1.27 8.70 17.86
C GLY A 93 -1.36 9.72 19.00
N GLN A 94 -2.34 9.51 19.87
CA GLN A 94 -2.61 10.37 21.03
C GLN A 94 -3.05 11.81 20.67
N GLY A 95 -3.48 12.04 19.42
CA GLY A 95 -4.04 13.33 19.01
C GLY A 95 -3.00 14.39 18.65
N ASN A 96 -1.76 13.97 18.38
CA ASN A 96 -0.68 14.88 18.01
C ASN A 96 -0.71 15.23 16.51
N GLU A 97 -0.09 16.36 16.17
CA GLU A 97 0.19 16.74 14.78
C GLU A 97 1.44 16.03 14.26
N THR A 98 1.66 16.07 12.94
CA THR A 98 2.91 15.60 12.36
C THR A 98 4.06 16.56 12.66
N HIS A 99 5.26 16.00 12.85
CA HIS A 99 6.50 16.72 13.11
C HIS A 99 7.40 16.67 11.88
N GLY A 100 7.26 17.65 11.01
CA GLY A 100 8.09 17.80 9.82
C GLY A 100 8.04 16.61 8.86
N TYR A 101 8.43 16.85 7.61
CA TYR A 101 8.42 15.81 6.56
C TYR A 101 7.05 15.08 6.44
N CYS A 102 5.94 15.67 6.90
CA CYS A 102 4.65 15.01 7.00
C CYS A 102 4.67 13.65 7.78
N ARG A 103 5.47 13.52 8.85
CA ARG A 103 5.59 12.28 9.64
C ARG A 103 5.21 12.44 11.10
N CYS A 104 4.80 11.35 11.73
CA CYS A 104 4.68 11.28 13.19
C CYS A 104 6.04 10.99 13.84
N VAL A 105 6.22 11.40 15.10
CA VAL A 105 7.51 11.25 15.82
C VAL A 105 7.95 9.80 15.91
N ASN A 106 7.00 8.89 16.17
CA ASN A 106 7.28 7.47 16.30
C ASN A 106 7.64 6.79 14.97
N ARG A 107 7.47 7.46 13.81
CA ARG A 107 7.73 6.96 12.44
C ARG A 107 7.00 5.67 12.06
N VAL A 108 6.10 5.20 12.92
CA VAL A 108 5.22 4.04 12.71
C VAL A 108 3.83 4.53 12.32
N ASP A 109 3.35 5.62 12.92
CA ASP A 109 2.05 6.17 12.60
C ASP A 109 2.10 6.85 11.23
N VAL A 110 1.28 6.34 10.31
CA VAL A 110 0.97 6.99 9.05
C VAL A 110 -0.15 7.99 9.32
N PRO A 111 0.06 9.30 9.10
CA PRO A 111 -0.89 10.35 9.47
C PRO A 111 -2.16 10.38 8.59
N THR A 112 -2.26 9.51 7.60
CA THR A 112 -3.37 9.40 6.66
C THR A 112 -3.98 8.00 6.67
N TYR A 113 -5.26 7.93 6.32
CA TYR A 113 -6.00 6.70 6.10
C TYR A 113 -6.62 6.67 4.70
N PHE A 114 -6.18 7.53 3.78
CA PHE A 114 -6.73 7.57 2.44
C PHE A 114 -6.56 6.24 1.70
N ASP A 115 -5.53 5.46 2.02
CA ASP A 115 -5.37 4.10 1.54
C ASP A 115 -6.45 3.11 2.06
N TYR A 116 -7.30 3.48 3.02
CA TYR A 116 -8.49 2.71 3.39
C TYR A 116 -9.81 3.35 2.92
N VAL A 117 -9.74 4.45 2.17
CA VAL A 117 -10.90 5.08 1.53
C VAL A 117 -11.03 4.54 0.10
N PRO A 118 -12.23 4.08 -0.33
CA PRO A 118 -12.45 3.64 -1.71
C PRO A 118 -11.95 4.67 -2.73
N GLN A 119 -11.25 4.22 -3.78
CA GLN A 119 -10.58 5.12 -4.73
C GLN A 119 -11.47 6.19 -5.34
N PHE A 120 -12.71 5.84 -5.64
CA PHE A 120 -13.68 6.76 -6.22
C PHE A 120 -14.03 7.95 -5.30
N LEU A 121 -13.88 7.80 -3.99
CA LEU A 121 -14.23 8.80 -2.97
C LEU A 121 -13.02 9.60 -2.47
N ARG A 122 -11.81 9.29 -2.94
CA ARG A 122 -10.58 10.00 -2.55
C ARG A 122 -10.43 11.31 -3.29
#